data_AF-A0A0R0F0E4-F1
#
_entry.id   AF-A0A0R0F0E4-F1
#
_cell.length_a   1.000
_cell.length_b   1.000
_cell.length_c   1.000
_cell.angle_alpha   90.00
_cell.angle_beta   90.00
_cell.angle_gamma   90.00
#
_symmetry.space_group_name_H-M   'P 1'
#
loop_
_entity.id
_entity.type
_entity.pdbx_description
1 polymer ?
#
loop_
_entity_poly.entity_id
_entity_poly.type
_entity_poly.pdbx_seq_one_letter_code
_entity_poly.pdbx_strand_id
1 'polypeptide(L)'
;MPEILDGAIRRAVVFGNSFAGAENAESLYPDGPMLVVASGRDISVASSIKRLAPENVFLVQVLTVGALHQADSAALRVAASAWHDELATLPKPLLVVNVGGPTGNCPCGVDLVKKLVVMLQNVLWSCGSIRISFSRRTPEKISKILVEKFASNPKVQIWDGEGSNPHMGHLAWADAFVITADSVSMLSEACSTGKPVYIIGAERCTWKFADFQNSLQEQGIARPFTGNENMSC
;
A
#
# COMPACT_ATOMS: atom_id res chain seq x y z
N MET A 1 21.37 -38.71 -21.54
CA MET A 1 20.20 -38.59 -20.63
C MET A 1 20.51 -37.40 -19.73
N PRO A 2 19.68 -36.34 -19.65
CA PRO A 2 19.93 -35.32 -18.66
C PRO A 2 19.79 -35.98 -17.29
N GLU A 3 20.79 -35.84 -16.43
CA GLU A 3 20.70 -36.20 -15.02
C GLU A 3 19.47 -35.48 -14.46
N ILE A 4 18.42 -36.25 -14.15
CA ILE A 4 17.36 -35.78 -13.28
C ILE A 4 18.06 -35.49 -11.97
N LEU A 5 18.20 -34.21 -11.61
CA LEU A 5 18.67 -33.80 -10.29
C LEU A 5 17.86 -34.59 -9.26
N ASP A 6 18.49 -35.61 -8.65
CA ASP A 6 17.88 -36.46 -7.63
C ASP A 6 17.69 -35.71 -6.29
N GLY A 7 17.75 -34.37 -6.33
CA GLY A 7 17.40 -33.46 -5.27
C GLY A 7 16.07 -32.78 -5.60
N ALA A 8 14.96 -33.36 -5.16
CA ALA A 8 13.70 -32.62 -5.08
C ALA A 8 13.93 -31.31 -4.29
N ILE A 9 13.33 -30.20 -4.74
CA ILE A 9 13.31 -28.94 -3.97
C ILE A 9 12.76 -29.26 -2.57
N ARG A 10 13.59 -29.17 -1.54
CA ARG A 10 13.18 -29.56 -0.17
C ARG A 10 12.52 -28.42 0.59
N ARG A 11 12.81 -27.18 0.21
CA ARG A 11 12.29 -25.96 0.82
C ARG A 11 12.08 -24.86 -0.21
N ALA A 12 11.00 -24.11 -0.05
CA ALA A 12 10.74 -22.88 -0.78
C ALA A 12 10.60 -21.72 0.21
N VAL A 13 11.28 -20.60 -0.07
CA VAL A 13 11.17 -19.36 0.73
C VAL A 13 10.79 -18.21 -0.19
N VAL A 14 9.80 -17.42 0.21
CA VAL A 14 9.33 -16.25 -0.54
C VAL A 14 9.77 -14.97 0.17
N PHE A 15 10.47 -14.10 -0.54
CA PHE A 15 10.91 -12.80 -0.04
C PHE A 15 10.22 -11.65 -0.79
N GLY A 16 9.70 -10.67 -0.05
CA GLY A 16 9.20 -9.41 -0.60
C GLY A 16 10.25 -8.30 -0.61
N ASN A 17 9.86 -7.09 -1.03
CA ASN A 17 10.67 -5.86 -1.15
C ASN A 17 11.43 -5.39 0.11
N SER A 18 11.38 -6.11 1.23
CA SER A 18 11.99 -5.74 2.50
C SER A 18 12.65 -6.96 3.14
N PHE A 19 13.64 -7.54 2.48
CA PHE A 19 14.43 -8.60 3.09
C PHE A 19 15.61 -8.02 3.87
N ALA A 20 15.38 -7.73 5.15
CA ALA A 20 16.41 -7.29 6.10
C ALA A 20 16.96 -8.45 6.97
N GLY A 21 16.76 -9.71 6.58
CA GLY A 21 17.02 -10.89 7.42
C GLY A 21 18.00 -11.92 6.85
N ALA A 22 18.67 -11.63 5.74
CA ALA A 22 19.54 -12.58 5.04
C ALA A 22 20.92 -12.77 5.67
N GLU A 23 21.30 -11.97 6.67
CA GLU A 23 22.69 -11.91 7.14
C GLU A 23 23.18 -13.27 7.67
N ASN A 24 22.27 -14.15 8.10
CA ASN A 24 22.61 -15.49 8.56
C ASN A 24 22.30 -16.54 7.49
N ALA A 25 23.20 -16.63 6.51
CA ALA A 25 23.23 -17.69 5.51
C ALA A 25 23.14 -19.10 6.15
N GLU A 26 23.67 -19.28 7.36
CA GLU A 26 23.65 -20.54 8.12
C GLU A 26 22.24 -21.09 8.39
N SER A 27 21.21 -20.23 8.50
CA SER A 27 19.82 -20.67 8.71
C SER A 27 19.17 -21.28 7.45
N LEU A 28 19.78 -21.10 6.28
CA LEU A 28 19.31 -21.63 5.00
C LEU A 28 19.81 -23.07 4.73
N TYR A 29 20.71 -23.60 5.56
CA TYR A 29 21.35 -24.92 5.34
C TYR A 29 20.97 -25.87 6.49
N PRO A 30 20.55 -27.13 6.19
CA PRO A 30 21.60 -28.11 5.88
C PRO A 30 21.37 -29.06 4.69
N ASP A 31 20.17 -29.30 4.14
CA ASP A 31 19.99 -30.42 3.18
C ASP A 31 19.18 -30.05 1.93
N GLY A 32 19.84 -30.12 0.76
CA GLY A 32 19.20 -30.12 -0.57
C GLY A 32 18.97 -28.74 -1.21
N PRO A 33 18.54 -28.72 -2.50
CA PRO A 33 18.31 -27.48 -3.21
C PRO A 33 17.10 -26.72 -2.65
N MET A 34 17.27 -25.42 -2.46
CA MET A 34 16.26 -24.48 -2.00
C MET A 34 15.75 -23.63 -3.16
N LEU A 35 14.43 -23.50 -3.28
CA LEU A 35 13.81 -22.54 -4.18
C LEU A 35 13.60 -21.23 -3.42
N VAL A 36 14.17 -20.15 -3.93
CA VAL A 36 13.92 -18.80 -3.43
C VAL A 36 13.12 -18.03 -4.45
N VAL A 37 11.96 -17.53 -4.05
CA VAL A 37 11.14 -16.65 -4.86
C VAL A 37 11.27 -15.23 -4.31
N ALA A 38 11.96 -14.36 -5.03
CA ALA A 38 12.03 -12.94 -4.71
C ALA A 38 10.97 -12.18 -5.52
N SER A 39 10.18 -11.36 -4.86
CA SER A 39 9.13 -10.56 -5.51
C SER A 39 9.45 -9.07 -5.44
N GLY A 40 9.34 -8.38 -6.57
CA GLY A 40 9.53 -6.94 -6.69
C GLY A 40 10.49 -6.53 -7.78
N ARG A 41 10.82 -5.23 -7.85
CA ARG A 41 11.73 -4.65 -8.85
C ARG A 41 13.20 -4.62 -8.41
N ASP A 42 13.47 -4.89 -7.13
CA ASP A 42 14.84 -4.83 -6.59
C ASP A 42 15.54 -6.19 -6.76
N ILE A 43 16.41 -6.27 -7.77
CA ILE A 43 17.19 -7.47 -8.07
C ILE A 43 18.36 -7.69 -7.09
N SER A 44 18.68 -6.73 -6.23
CA SER A 44 19.82 -6.82 -5.30
C SER A 44 19.65 -7.94 -4.27
N VAL A 45 18.40 -8.18 -3.84
CA VAL A 45 18.05 -9.28 -2.91
C VAL A 45 18.31 -10.62 -3.59
N ALA A 46 17.75 -10.82 -4.78
CA ALA A 46 17.97 -11.98 -5.63
C ALA A 46 19.47 -12.26 -5.83
N SER A 47 20.23 -11.23 -6.22
CA SER A 47 21.68 -11.32 -6.44
C SER A 47 22.43 -11.70 -5.16
N SER A 48 22.04 -11.15 -4.01
CA SER A 48 22.67 -11.45 -2.72
C SER A 48 22.42 -12.90 -2.29
N ILE A 49 21.20 -13.39 -2.46
CA ILE A 49 20.84 -14.78 -2.15
C ILE A 49 21.62 -15.75 -3.04
N LYS A 50 21.71 -15.49 -4.35
CA LYS A 50 22.50 -16.34 -5.25
C LYS A 50 23.99 -16.38 -4.85
N ARG A 51 24.56 -15.25 -4.41
CA ARG A 51 25.94 -15.20 -3.89
C ARG A 51 26.13 -16.03 -2.62
N LEU A 52 25.15 -16.03 -1.71
CA LEU A 52 25.25 -16.78 -0.45
C LEU A 52 25.15 -18.30 -0.65
N ALA A 53 24.60 -18.77 -1.77
CA ALA A 53 24.27 -20.18 -2.00
C ALA A 53 24.28 -20.59 -3.50
N PRO A 54 25.41 -20.47 -4.21
CA PRO A 54 25.45 -20.62 -5.66
C PRO A 54 25.00 -22.00 -6.17
N GLU A 55 25.38 -23.07 -5.48
CA GLU A 55 25.17 -24.46 -5.93
C GLU A 55 23.85 -25.07 -5.46
N ASN A 56 23.22 -24.52 -4.41
CA ASN A 56 22.05 -25.11 -3.76
C ASN A 56 20.80 -24.22 -3.80
N VAL A 57 20.81 -23.10 -4.54
CA VAL A 57 19.64 -22.22 -4.66
C VAL A 57 19.19 -22.05 -6.11
N PHE A 58 17.94 -22.43 -6.35
CA PHE A 58 17.15 -21.99 -7.49
C PHE A 58 16.49 -20.66 -7.14
N LEU A 59 16.78 -19.62 -7.90
CA LEU A 59 16.23 -18.29 -7.66
C LEU A 59 15.22 -17.95 -8.75
N VAL A 60 14.00 -17.59 -8.36
CA VAL A 60 12.96 -17.06 -9.23
C VAL A 60 12.68 -15.62 -8.82
N GLN A 61 12.89 -14.68 -9.73
CA GLN A 61 12.47 -13.29 -9.54
C GLN A 61 11.10 -13.09 -10.17
N VAL A 62 10.11 -12.71 -9.38
CA VAL A 62 8.78 -12.31 -9.84
C VAL A 62 8.71 -10.78 -9.82
N LEU A 63 8.57 -10.18 -11.00
CA LEU A 63 8.37 -8.74 -11.11
C LEU A 63 6.92 -8.40 -10.80
N THR A 64 6.70 -7.62 -9.74
CA THR A 64 5.39 -7.08 -9.39
C THR A 64 5.37 -5.57 -9.57
N VAL A 65 4.24 -5.03 -10.02
CA VAL A 65 4.05 -3.57 -10.13
C VAL A 65 4.07 -2.93 -8.75
N GLY A 66 3.34 -3.52 -7.79
CA GLY A 66 3.23 -3.10 -6.40
C GLY A 66 3.83 -4.06 -5.39
N ALA A 67 3.61 -3.77 -4.11
CA ALA A 67 3.99 -4.61 -2.99
C ALA A 67 3.05 -5.82 -2.84
N LEU A 68 3.58 -6.93 -2.33
CA LEU A 68 2.76 -8.06 -1.90
C LEU A 68 1.93 -7.67 -0.66
N HIS A 69 0.69 -8.12 -0.61
CA HIS A 69 -0.25 -7.82 0.48
C HIS A 69 -1.31 -8.93 0.62
N GLN A 70 -2.06 -8.90 1.73
CA GLN A 70 -3.11 -9.87 2.05
C GLN A 70 -4.51 -9.42 1.60
N ALA A 71 -4.63 -8.24 0.99
CA ALA A 71 -5.90 -7.70 0.47
C ALA A 71 -6.32 -8.35 -0.86
N ASP A 72 -6.44 -9.68 -0.90
CA ASP A 72 -7.03 -10.38 -2.06
C ASP A 72 -8.57 -10.35 -2.02
N SER A 73 -9.21 -10.83 -3.09
CA SER A 73 -10.67 -10.83 -3.18
C SER A 73 -11.37 -11.64 -2.09
N ALA A 74 -10.73 -12.69 -1.54
CA ALA A 74 -11.31 -13.48 -0.45
C ALA A 74 -11.25 -12.71 0.87
N ALA A 75 -10.10 -12.12 1.19
CA ALA A 75 -9.92 -11.29 2.36
C ALA A 75 -10.84 -10.07 2.35
N LEU A 76 -11.03 -9.43 1.20
CA LEU A 76 -11.95 -8.29 1.06
C LEU A 76 -13.42 -8.70 1.25
N ARG A 77 -13.85 -9.90 0.84
CA ARG A 77 -15.21 -10.40 1.11
C ARG A 77 -15.45 -10.67 2.60
N VAL A 78 -14.47 -11.25 3.28
CA VAL A 78 -14.52 -11.46 4.73
C VAL A 78 -14.59 -10.12 5.45
N ALA A 79 -13.74 -9.17 5.06
CA ALA A 79 -13.75 -7.82 5.62
C ALA A 79 -15.05 -7.07 5.32
N ALA A 80 -15.62 -7.22 4.12
CA ALA A 80 -16.90 -6.61 3.77
C ALA A 80 -18.00 -7.07 4.74
N SER A 81 -18.04 -8.36 5.05
CA SER A 81 -18.99 -8.94 5.98
C SER A 81 -18.75 -8.46 7.42
N ALA A 82 -17.50 -8.46 7.88
CA ALA A 82 -17.13 -8.05 9.23
C ALA A 82 -17.41 -6.56 9.53
N TRP A 83 -17.35 -5.71 8.50
CA TRP A 83 -17.54 -4.26 8.63
C TRP A 83 -18.90 -3.77 8.11
N HIS A 84 -19.80 -4.68 7.77
CA HIS A 84 -21.09 -4.33 7.18
C HIS A 84 -21.90 -3.37 8.06
N ASP A 85 -22.07 -3.67 9.34
CA ASP A 85 -22.93 -2.88 10.23
C ASP A 85 -22.44 -1.44 10.43
N GLU A 86 -21.14 -1.20 10.33
CA GLU A 86 -20.55 0.14 10.48
C GLU A 86 -20.47 0.90 9.16
N LEU A 87 -20.07 0.23 8.07
CA LEU A 87 -19.72 0.91 6.81
C LEU A 87 -20.88 0.91 5.79
N ALA A 88 -21.82 -0.02 5.88
CA ALA A 88 -22.98 -0.06 4.97
C ALA A 88 -23.97 1.08 5.22
N THR A 89 -24.02 1.62 6.46
CA THR A 89 -24.92 2.71 6.83
C THR A 89 -24.42 4.10 6.40
N LEU A 90 -23.18 4.18 5.90
CA LEU A 90 -22.59 5.45 5.53
C LEU A 90 -23.15 5.97 4.20
N PRO A 91 -23.49 7.27 4.11
CA PRO A 91 -23.84 7.90 2.84
C PRO A 91 -22.73 7.67 1.80
N LYS A 92 -23.14 7.20 0.63
CA LYS A 92 -22.28 6.95 -0.52
C LYS A 92 -22.18 8.19 -1.41
N PRO A 93 -21.06 8.39 -2.11
CA PRO A 93 -19.83 7.59 -2.14
C PRO A 93 -18.98 7.77 -0.86
N LEU A 94 -18.30 6.70 -0.45
CA LEU A 94 -17.34 6.63 0.64
C LEU A 94 -15.93 6.82 0.08
N LEU A 95 -15.34 7.99 0.37
CA LEU A 95 -13.93 8.28 0.07
C LEU A 95 -13.06 7.89 1.26
N VAL A 96 -12.09 6.99 1.05
CA VAL A 96 -11.10 6.64 2.07
C VAL A 96 -9.80 7.41 1.82
N VAL A 97 -9.27 8.05 2.86
CA VAL A 97 -8.02 8.80 2.82
C VAL A 97 -7.00 8.11 3.72
N ASN A 98 -5.88 7.67 3.17
CA ASN A 98 -4.79 7.10 3.96
C ASN A 98 -3.56 8.01 3.91
N VAL A 99 -3.13 8.48 5.07
CA VAL A 99 -2.00 9.37 5.21
C VAL A 99 -0.81 8.59 5.75
N GLY A 100 0.25 8.56 4.96
CA GLY A 100 1.53 7.97 5.27
C GLY A 100 2.41 8.90 6.10
N GLY A 101 3.71 8.80 5.89
CA GLY A 101 4.71 9.58 6.64
C GLY A 101 5.93 9.91 5.78
N PRO A 102 6.73 10.88 6.21
CA PRO A 102 7.91 11.29 5.45
C PRO A 102 8.90 10.12 5.30
N THR A 103 9.47 10.00 4.12
CA THR A 103 10.64 9.15 3.86
C THR A 103 11.72 10.00 3.20
N GLY A 104 12.98 9.55 3.22
CA GLY A 104 14.10 10.31 2.62
C GLY A 104 13.89 10.66 1.14
N ASN A 105 13.15 9.82 0.40
CA ASN A 105 12.83 10.01 -1.02
C ASN A 105 11.37 10.36 -1.27
N CYS A 106 10.59 10.68 -0.24
CA CYS A 106 9.26 11.25 -0.40
C CYS A 106 8.84 12.03 0.85
N PRO A 107 9.11 13.35 0.90
CA PRO A 107 8.76 14.19 2.05
C PRO A 107 7.25 14.40 2.18
N CYS A 108 6.74 14.21 3.40
CA CYS A 108 5.36 14.51 3.78
C CYS A 108 5.34 15.65 4.81
N GLY A 109 5.33 16.89 4.32
CA GLY A 109 5.36 18.11 5.11
C GLY A 109 3.98 18.66 5.48
N VAL A 110 3.98 19.69 6.34
CA VAL A 110 2.76 20.44 6.73
C VAL A 110 2.08 21.09 5.52
N ASP A 111 2.86 21.52 4.54
CA ASP A 111 2.39 22.11 3.29
C ASP A 111 1.62 21.11 2.42
N LEU A 112 2.09 19.86 2.32
CA LEU A 112 1.35 18.80 1.63
C LEU A 112 0.00 18.52 2.30
N VAL A 113 -0.03 18.53 3.63
CA VAL A 113 -1.26 18.25 4.39
C VAL A 113 -2.24 19.42 4.30
N LYS A 114 -1.76 20.66 4.29
CA LYS A 114 -2.62 21.83 4.00
C LYS A 114 -3.21 21.75 2.60
N LYS A 115 -2.43 21.34 1.61
CA LYS A 115 -2.92 21.08 0.24
C LYS A 115 -3.99 19.97 0.24
N LEU A 116 -3.76 18.87 0.96
CA LEU A 116 -4.74 17.80 1.13
C LEU A 116 -6.04 18.30 1.74
N VAL A 117 -5.98 19.10 2.81
CA VAL A 117 -7.18 19.69 3.46
C VAL A 117 -8.01 20.48 2.44
N VAL A 118 -7.39 21.37 1.66
CA VAL A 118 -8.09 22.17 0.65
C VAL A 118 -8.70 21.28 -0.44
N MET A 119 -7.96 20.30 -0.94
CA MET A 119 -8.46 19.39 -1.99
C MET A 119 -9.63 18.53 -1.48
N LEU A 120 -9.55 18.04 -0.24
CA LEU A 120 -10.66 17.30 0.37
C LEU A 120 -11.88 18.18 0.57
N GLN A 121 -11.69 19.43 0.99
CA GLN A 121 -12.78 20.40 1.11
C GLN A 121 -13.49 20.64 -0.23
N ASN A 122 -12.74 20.69 -1.33
CA ASN A 122 -13.30 20.90 -2.67
C ASN A 122 -14.12 19.71 -3.20
N VAL A 123 -13.90 18.49 -2.70
CA VAL A 123 -14.66 17.30 -3.14
C VAL A 123 -15.75 16.88 -2.16
N LEU A 124 -15.84 17.50 -0.98
CA LEU A 124 -16.87 17.20 0.04
C LEU A 124 -18.31 17.28 -0.46
N TRP A 125 -18.58 18.13 -1.45
CA TRP A 125 -19.93 18.30 -1.99
C TRP A 125 -20.40 17.05 -2.76
N SER A 126 -19.48 16.32 -3.41
CA SER A 126 -19.77 15.09 -4.16
C SER A 126 -19.53 13.82 -3.36
N CYS A 127 -18.90 13.93 -2.18
CA CYS A 127 -18.76 12.81 -1.25
C CYS A 127 -20.02 12.63 -0.38
N GLY A 128 -20.41 11.38 -0.17
CA GLY A 128 -21.36 11.02 0.87
C GLY A 128 -20.66 11.02 2.23
N SER A 129 -19.53 10.31 2.31
CA SER A 129 -18.73 10.17 3.53
C SER A 129 -17.23 10.17 3.22
N ILE A 130 -16.42 10.65 4.16
CA ILE A 130 -14.96 10.55 4.13
C ILE A 130 -14.47 9.84 5.38
N ARG A 131 -13.60 8.84 5.21
CA ARG A 131 -12.89 8.17 6.30
C ARG A 131 -11.39 8.44 6.18
N ILE A 132 -10.76 8.96 7.22
CA ILE A 132 -9.32 9.24 7.22
C ILE A 132 -8.63 8.32 8.24
N SER A 133 -7.54 7.68 7.84
CA SER A 133 -6.66 6.95 8.76
C SER A 133 -5.19 7.28 8.52
N PHE A 134 -4.40 7.11 9.58
CA PHE A 134 -2.99 7.45 9.61
C PHE A 134 -2.13 6.19 9.71
N SER A 135 -0.99 6.20 9.05
CA SER A 135 0.04 5.20 9.28
C SER A 135 0.79 5.50 10.59
N ARG A 136 1.47 4.48 11.14
CA ARG A 136 2.42 4.67 12.26
C ARG A 136 3.54 5.69 11.96
N ARG A 137 3.80 5.98 10.69
CA ARG A 137 4.83 6.93 10.24
C ARG A 137 4.32 8.37 10.18
N THR A 138 3.02 8.59 10.35
CA THR A 138 2.42 9.92 10.26
C THR A 138 2.80 10.75 11.48
N PRO A 139 3.49 11.89 11.34
CA PRO A 139 3.83 12.73 12.47
C PRO A 139 2.58 13.29 13.14
N GLU A 140 2.56 13.39 14.46
CA GLU A 140 1.40 13.89 15.23
C GLU A 140 0.94 15.30 14.78
N LYS A 141 1.89 16.17 14.42
CA LYS A 141 1.57 17.50 13.86
C LYS A 141 0.74 17.43 12.58
N ILE A 142 0.86 16.36 11.79
CA ILE A 142 0.13 16.16 10.55
C ILE A 142 -1.28 15.66 10.85
N SER A 143 -1.41 14.65 11.72
CA SER A 143 -2.73 14.14 12.10
C SER A 143 -3.56 15.21 12.80
N LYS A 144 -2.96 16.00 13.71
CA LYS A 144 -3.64 17.12 14.39
C LYS A 144 -4.24 18.14 13.43
N ILE A 145 -3.54 18.52 12.35
CA ILE A 145 -4.07 19.46 11.35
C ILE A 145 -5.34 18.90 10.70
N LEU A 146 -5.36 17.62 10.32
CA LEU A 146 -6.52 17.01 9.69
C LEU A 146 -7.68 16.89 10.69
N VAL A 147 -7.39 16.49 11.93
CA VAL A 147 -8.38 16.44 13.02
C VAL A 147 -9.01 17.80 13.25
N GLU A 148 -8.21 18.85 13.49
CA GLU A 148 -8.71 20.20 13.74
C GLU A 148 -9.53 20.76 12.57
N LYS A 149 -9.12 20.48 11.33
CA LYS A 149 -9.79 21.01 10.13
C LYS A 149 -11.11 20.32 9.80
N PHE A 150 -11.29 19.07 10.21
CA PHE A 150 -12.49 18.30 9.92
C PHE A 150 -13.33 17.94 11.15
N ALA A 151 -12.93 18.35 12.36
CA ALA A 151 -13.62 18.04 13.62
C ALA A 151 -15.13 18.36 13.63
N SER A 152 -15.53 19.45 12.96
CA SER A 152 -16.93 19.89 12.89
C SER A 152 -17.70 19.38 11.67
N ASN A 153 -17.07 18.58 10.80
CA ASN A 153 -17.72 18.12 9.57
C ASN A 153 -18.36 16.74 9.75
N PRO A 154 -19.71 16.63 9.72
CA PRO A 154 -20.39 15.36 9.98
C PRO A 154 -20.15 14.29 8.90
N LYS A 155 -19.67 14.66 7.71
CA LYS A 155 -19.31 13.70 6.66
C LYS A 155 -17.96 13.05 6.88
N VAL A 156 -17.10 13.62 7.73
CA VAL A 156 -15.71 13.18 7.88
C VAL A 156 -15.54 12.51 9.24
N GLN A 157 -15.08 11.26 9.23
CA GLN A 157 -14.63 10.59 10.45
C GLN A 157 -13.17 10.21 10.31
N ILE A 158 -12.42 10.47 11.36
CA ILE A 158 -10.99 10.22 11.42
C ILE A 158 -10.77 9.12 12.45
N TRP A 159 -10.12 8.05 12.04
CA TRP A 159 -9.71 7.00 12.96
C TRP A 159 -8.57 7.53 13.84
N ASP A 160 -8.79 7.50 15.14
CA ASP A 160 -7.92 8.06 16.18
C ASP A 160 -6.83 7.08 16.65
N GLY A 161 -6.85 5.84 16.16
CA GLY A 161 -5.94 4.79 16.58
C GLY A 161 -6.56 3.80 17.58
N GLU A 162 -7.77 4.10 18.06
CA GLU A 162 -8.46 3.27 19.05
C GLU A 162 -9.37 2.23 18.40
N GLY A 163 -9.55 1.11 19.10
CA GLY A 163 -10.37 -0.01 18.63
C GLY A 163 -9.77 -0.78 17.46
N SER A 164 -10.63 -1.45 16.70
CA SER A 164 -10.20 -2.28 15.57
C SER A 164 -9.73 -1.41 14.41
N ASN A 165 -8.56 -1.71 13.85
CA ASN A 165 -8.04 -0.98 12.69
C ASN A 165 -8.98 -1.16 11.48
N PRO A 166 -9.56 -0.06 10.94
CA PRO A 166 -10.56 -0.14 9.88
C PRO A 166 -9.98 -0.42 8.50
N HIS A 167 -8.66 -0.59 8.34
CA HIS A 167 -7.99 -0.73 7.05
C HIS A 167 -8.63 -1.72 6.08
N MET A 168 -8.86 -2.97 6.52
CA MET A 168 -9.47 -3.99 5.66
C MET A 168 -10.94 -3.67 5.33
N GLY A 169 -11.68 -3.11 6.29
CA GLY A 169 -13.05 -2.64 6.07
C GLY A 169 -13.11 -1.50 5.06
N HIS A 170 -12.20 -0.53 5.18
CA HIS A 170 -12.02 0.57 4.24
C HIS A 170 -11.69 0.06 2.82
N LEU A 171 -10.75 -0.87 2.67
CA LEU A 171 -10.45 -1.46 1.37
C LEU A 171 -11.69 -2.13 0.74
N ALA A 172 -12.45 -2.86 1.55
CA ALA A 172 -13.65 -3.57 1.12
C ALA A 172 -14.81 -2.62 0.73
N TRP A 173 -15.02 -1.54 1.48
CA TRP A 173 -16.22 -0.70 1.38
C TRP A 173 -16.05 0.65 0.69
N ALA A 174 -14.83 1.17 0.55
CA ALA A 174 -14.61 2.46 -0.14
C ALA A 174 -15.17 2.43 -1.56
N ASP A 175 -15.53 3.58 -2.10
CA ASP A 175 -15.82 3.75 -3.53
C ASP A 175 -14.66 4.44 -4.25
N ALA A 176 -13.81 5.17 -3.52
CA ALA A 176 -12.56 5.73 -4.02
C ALA A 176 -11.54 5.91 -2.89
N PHE A 177 -10.26 6.05 -3.26
CA PHE A 177 -9.16 6.28 -2.33
C PHE A 177 -8.36 7.53 -2.65
N VAL A 178 -7.90 8.25 -1.62
CA VAL A 178 -6.84 9.26 -1.71
C VAL A 178 -5.70 8.84 -0.80
N ILE A 179 -4.52 8.60 -1.35
CA ILE A 179 -3.39 8.06 -0.59
C ILE A 179 -2.15 8.92 -0.81
N THR A 180 -1.39 9.18 0.25
CA THR A 180 -0.11 9.88 0.11
C THR A 180 0.92 9.02 -0.61
N ALA A 181 1.67 9.66 -1.48
CA ALA A 181 2.58 9.05 -2.43
C ALA A 181 3.70 8.18 -1.78
N ASP A 182 4.04 8.44 -0.52
CA ASP A 182 5.11 7.75 0.20
C ASP A 182 4.84 6.26 0.47
N SER A 183 3.59 5.79 0.37
CA SER A 183 3.22 4.44 0.79
C SER A 183 2.94 3.52 -0.39
N VAL A 184 3.98 2.80 -0.82
CA VAL A 184 3.86 1.74 -1.84
C VAL A 184 2.84 0.69 -1.43
N SER A 185 2.83 0.27 -0.16
CA SER A 185 1.92 -0.77 0.34
C SER A 185 0.46 -0.33 0.29
N MET A 186 0.14 0.86 0.82
CA MET A 186 -1.26 1.35 0.83
C MET A 186 -1.79 1.56 -0.59
N LEU A 187 -0.95 2.10 -1.49
CA LEU A 187 -1.30 2.23 -2.90
C LEU A 187 -1.51 0.87 -3.57
N SER A 188 -0.64 -0.10 -3.31
CA SER A 188 -0.77 -1.44 -3.91
C SER A 188 -2.07 -2.12 -3.48
N GLU A 189 -2.38 -2.07 -2.19
CA GLU A 189 -3.61 -2.62 -1.63
C GLU A 189 -4.85 -1.93 -2.20
N ALA A 190 -4.89 -0.60 -2.23
CA ALA A 190 -6.02 0.14 -2.81
C ALA A 190 -6.20 -0.15 -4.31
N CYS A 191 -5.13 -0.18 -5.08
CA CYS A 191 -5.18 -0.50 -6.51
C CYS A 191 -5.69 -1.92 -6.77
N SER A 192 -5.42 -2.88 -5.88
CA SER A 192 -5.89 -4.26 -6.00
C SER A 192 -7.43 -4.40 -5.87
N THR A 193 -8.10 -3.39 -5.30
CA THR A 193 -9.56 -3.37 -5.18
C THR A 193 -10.28 -3.11 -6.51
N GLY A 194 -9.56 -2.61 -7.52
CA GLY A 194 -10.15 -2.18 -8.81
C GLY A 194 -10.92 -0.85 -8.74
N LYS A 195 -10.91 -0.17 -7.59
CA LYS A 195 -11.60 1.10 -7.37
C LYS A 195 -10.71 2.29 -7.76
N PRO A 196 -11.28 3.48 -8.05
CA PRO A 196 -10.52 4.69 -8.27
C PRO A 196 -9.51 4.99 -7.15
N VAL A 197 -8.24 5.14 -7.51
CA VAL A 197 -7.16 5.51 -6.59
C VAL A 197 -6.54 6.85 -7.03
N TYR A 198 -6.52 7.79 -6.11
CA TYR A 198 -5.90 9.09 -6.28
C TYR A 198 -4.65 9.23 -5.39
N ILE A 199 -3.60 9.79 -5.96
CA ILE A 199 -2.29 9.95 -5.30
C ILE A 199 -2.03 11.42 -5.04
N ILE A 200 -1.63 11.76 -3.81
CA ILE A 200 -1.21 13.12 -3.45
C ILE A 200 0.26 13.16 -3.02
N GLY A 201 1.00 14.15 -3.51
CA GLY A 201 2.40 14.36 -3.16
C GLY A 201 3.39 13.59 -4.03
N ALA A 202 2.93 13.00 -5.15
CA ALA A 202 3.80 12.28 -6.09
C ALA A 202 4.93 13.16 -6.64
N GLU A 203 4.65 14.45 -6.84
CA GLU A 203 5.61 15.46 -7.31
C GLU A 203 6.79 15.69 -6.36
N ARG A 204 6.71 15.15 -5.13
CA ARG A 204 7.72 15.30 -4.07
C ARG A 204 8.56 14.04 -3.90
N CYS A 205 8.15 12.94 -4.52
CA CYS A 205 8.86 11.69 -4.40
C CYS A 205 9.98 11.59 -5.45
N THR A 206 11.01 10.83 -5.13
CA THR A 206 12.14 10.52 -6.01
C THR A 206 12.43 9.01 -5.99
N TRP A 207 13.30 8.57 -6.90
CA TRP A 207 13.77 7.19 -6.98
C TRP A 207 12.60 6.20 -7.10
N LYS A 208 12.68 5.06 -6.40
CA LYS A 208 11.69 3.97 -6.49
C LYS A 208 10.24 4.38 -6.21
N PHE A 209 10.00 5.46 -5.46
CA PHE A 209 8.65 5.95 -5.20
C PHE A 209 8.06 6.64 -6.44
N ALA A 210 8.84 7.50 -7.09
CA ALA A 210 8.45 8.13 -8.34
C ALA A 210 8.26 7.08 -9.44
N ASP A 211 9.19 6.13 -9.58
CA ASP A 211 9.09 5.04 -10.57
C ASP A 211 7.86 4.15 -10.33
N PHE A 212 7.47 3.95 -9.07
CA PHE A 212 6.26 3.21 -8.73
C PHE A 212 5.00 3.97 -9.14
N GLN A 213 4.90 5.25 -8.77
CA GLN A 213 3.72 6.07 -9.06
C GLN A 213 3.55 6.38 -10.54
N ASN A 214 4.66 6.62 -11.25
CA ASN A 214 4.63 6.81 -12.71
C ASN A 214 4.11 5.55 -13.39
N SER A 215 4.59 4.37 -12.97
CA SER A 215 4.09 3.09 -13.50
C SER A 215 2.59 2.88 -13.25
N LEU A 216 2.05 3.29 -12.09
CA LEU A 216 0.61 3.23 -11.82
C LEU A 216 -0.19 4.20 -12.71
N GLN A 217 0.33 5.41 -12.93
CA GLN A 217 -0.32 6.44 -13.73
C GLN A 217 -0.31 6.13 -15.22
N GLU A 218 0.82 5.65 -15.76
CA GLU A 218 0.97 5.23 -17.16
C GLU A 218 0.00 4.09 -17.51
N GLN A 219 -0.28 3.20 -16.55
CA GLN A 219 -1.25 2.11 -16.71
C GLN A 219 -2.71 2.55 -16.44
N GLY A 220 -2.95 3.80 -16.08
CA GLY A 220 -4.28 4.32 -15.75
C GLY A 220 -4.88 3.75 -14.45
N ILE A 221 -4.08 3.07 -13.64
CA ILE A 221 -4.51 2.42 -12.38
C ILE A 221 -4.76 3.48 -11.30
N ALA A 222 -3.93 4.52 -11.25
CA ALA A 222 -4.06 5.61 -10.29
C ALA A 222 -3.87 6.96 -10.99
N ARG A 223 -4.40 8.03 -10.39
CA ARG A 223 -4.35 9.39 -10.94
C ARG A 223 -3.89 10.40 -9.88
N PRO A 224 -3.33 11.55 -10.26
CA PRO A 224 -3.10 12.63 -9.30
C PRO A 224 -4.41 13.08 -8.66
N PHE A 225 -4.42 13.30 -7.35
CA PHE A 225 -5.53 13.97 -6.68
C PHE A 225 -5.43 15.47 -6.87
N THR A 226 -6.44 16.08 -7.49
CA THR A 226 -6.45 17.50 -7.83
C THR A 226 -7.40 18.33 -6.97
N GLY A 227 -8.37 17.70 -6.31
CA GLY A 227 -9.46 18.37 -5.61
C GLY A 227 -10.58 18.83 -6.55
N ASN A 228 -10.55 18.45 -7.83
CA ASN A 228 -11.58 18.78 -8.83
C ASN A 228 -12.43 17.55 -9.21
N GLU A 229 -12.19 16.41 -8.57
CA GLU A 229 -12.87 15.16 -8.84
C GLU A 229 -14.33 15.23 -8.39
N ASN A 230 -15.23 14.74 -9.23
CA ASN A 230 -16.58 14.40 -8.81
C ASN A 230 -16.57 12.95 -8.30
N MET A 231 -16.80 12.76 -7.00
CA MET A 231 -16.79 11.43 -6.38
C MET A 231 -18.08 10.65 -6.57
N SER A 232 -19.15 11.28 -7.07
CA SER A 232 -20.49 10.66 -7.20
C SER A 232 -20.67 9.74 -8.43
N CYS A 233 -19.62 9.58 -9.24
CA CYS A 233 -19.64 8.86 -10.52
C CYS A 233 -19.42 7.35 -10.37
#